data_AF-A0A7X1Y5Q3-F1
#
_entry.id   AF-A0A7X1Y5Q3-F1
#
_cell.length_a   1.000
_cell.length_b   1.000
_cell.length_c   1.000
_cell.angle_alpha   90.00
_cell.angle_beta   90.00
_cell.angle_gamma   90.00
#
_symmetry.space_group_name_H-M   'P 1'
#
loop_
_entity.id
_entity.type
_entity.pdbx_description
1 polymer ?
#
loop_
_entity_poly.entity_id
_entity_poly.type
_entity_poly.pdbx_seq_one_letter_code
_entity_poly.pdbx_strand_id
1 'polypeptide(L)' 'MKFAIALYSAAHAPSSRRALRFAEAALASGHEIVRLFFYQDGVH' A
#
# COMPACT_ATOMS: atom_id res chain seq x y z
N MET A 1 1.48 6.55 -13.74
CA MET A 1 2.53 7.18 -12.90
C MET A 1 3.25 6.10 -12.10
N LYS A 2 4.40 6.43 -11.47
CA LYS A 2 5.13 5.52 -10.57
C LYS A 2 4.82 5.86 -9.12
N PHE A 3 4.39 4.87 -8.34
CA PHE A 3 4.03 5.02 -6.93
C PHE A 3 4.96 4.21 -6.03
N ALA A 4 5.33 4.79 -4.89
CA ALA A 4 5.90 4.08 -3.75
C ALA A 4 4.93 4.21 -2.57
N ILE A 5 4.60 3.09 -1.93
CA ILE A 5 3.65 3.05 -0.82
C ILE A 5 4.41 2.64 0.44
N ALA A 6 4.32 3.45 1.49
CA ALA A 6 4.85 3.12 2.81
C ALA A 6 3.68 2.78 3.75
N LEU A 7 3.70 1.58 4.34
CA LEU A 7 2.69 1.11 5.27
C LEU A 7 3.30 0.88 6.65
N TYR A 8 2.80 1.65 7.62
CA TYR A 8 3.29 1.63 9.01
C TYR A 8 2.36 0.90 9.99
N SER A 9 1.14 0.57 9.57
CA SER A 9 0.08 0.05 10.43
C SER A 9 -0.13 -1.45 10.26
N ALA A 10 -0.53 -2.12 11.34
CA ALA A 10 -0.87 -3.55 11.35
C ALA A 10 -1.87 -3.95 10.26
N ALA A 11 -1.83 -5.20 9.79
CA ALA A 11 -2.70 -5.71 8.72
C ALA A 11 -4.22 -5.47 8.95
N HIS A 12 -4.70 -5.52 10.19
CA HIS A 12 -6.11 -5.33 10.53
C HIS A 12 -6.54 -3.85 10.63
N ALA A 13 -5.59 -2.91 10.59
CA ALA A 13 -5.89 -1.49 10.70
C ALA A 13 -6.66 -0.96 9.47
N PRO A 14 -7.60 -0.01 9.64
CA PRO A 14 -8.32 0.60 8.52
C PRO A 14 -7.41 1.25 7.46
N SER A 15 -6.25 1.78 7.87
CA SER A 15 -5.23 2.34 6.98
C SER A 15 -4.63 1.29 6.04
N SER A 16 -4.34 0.09 6.54
CA SER A 16 -3.81 -1.03 5.75
C SER A 16 -4.81 -1.48 4.68
N ARG A 17 -6.10 -1.54 5.05
CA ARG A 17 -7.18 -1.82 4.10
C ARG A 17 -7.28 -0.74 3.01
N ARG A 18 -7.13 0.54 3.37
CA ARG A 18 -7.15 1.64 2.38
C ARG A 18 -5.92 1.60 1.47
N ALA A 19 -4.75 1.29 2.01
CA ALA A 19 -3.52 1.15 1.22
C ALA A 19 -3.67 0.04 0.17
N LEU A 20 -4.26 -1.11 0.55
CA LEU A 20 -4.58 -2.18 -0.39
C LEU A 20 -5.53 -1.71 -1.50
N ARG A 21 -6.65 -1.06 -1.14
CA ARG A 21 -7.62 -0.55 -2.13
C ARG A 21 -7.03 0.50 -3.06
N PHE A 22 -6.16 1.36 -2.54
CA PHE A 22 -5.41 2.32 -3.35
C PHE A 22 -4.46 1.60 -4.33
N ALA A 23 -3.70 0.61 -3.85
CA ALA A 23 -2.77 -0.16 -4.70
C ALA A 23 -3.51 -0.87 -5.84
N GLU A 24 -4.62 -1.54 -5.53
CA GLU A 24 -5.48 -2.19 -6.53
C GLU A 24 -6.00 -1.19 -7.58
N ALA A 25 -6.53 -0.05 -7.13
CA ALA A 25 -7.05 0.98 -8.03
C ALA A 25 -5.94 1.60 -8.91
N ALA A 26 -4.75 1.83 -8.34
CA ALA A 26 -3.61 2.36 -9.07
C ALA A 26 -3.16 1.40 -10.19
N LEU A 27 -3.03 0.09 -9.87
CA LEU A 27 -2.69 -0.94 -10.85
C LEU A 27 -3.77 -1.06 -11.94
N ALA A 28 -5.05 -1.07 -11.55
CA ALA A 28 -6.16 -1.12 -12.50
C ALA A 28 -6.20 0.10 -13.44
N SER A 29 -5.72 1.26 -12.97
CA SER A 29 -5.61 2.50 -13.76
C SER A 29 -4.34 2.55 -14.63
N GLY A 30 -3.59 1.45 -14.73
CA GLY A 30 -2.36 1.36 -15.53
C GLY A 30 -1.18 2.11 -14.90
N HIS A 31 -1.18 2.32 -13.59
CA HIS A 31 -0.04 2.87 -12.87
C HIS A 31 0.87 1.77 -12.34
N GLU A 32 2.14 2.11 -12.12
CA GLU A 32 3.16 1.19 -11.65
C GLU A 32 3.43 1.43 -10.16
N ILE A 33 3.44 0.37 -9.34
CA ILE A 33 3.88 0.44 -7.95
C ILE A 33 5.31 -0.09 -7.90
N VAL A 34 6.28 0.82 -7.79
CA VAL A 34 7.72 0.49 -7.85
C VAL A 34 8.26 -0.01 -6.53
N ARG A 35 7.55 0.26 -5.42
CA ARG A 35 7.95 -0.17 -4.08
C ARG A 35 6.76 -0.20 -3.13
N LEU A 36 6.67 -1.30 -2.40
CA LEU A 36 5.83 -1.42 -1.20
C LEU A 36 6.78 -1.55 -0.01
N PHE A 37 6.78 -0.58 0.90
CA PHE A 37 7.67 -0.56 2.07
C PHE A 37 6.86 -0.74 3.34
N PHE A 38 7.08 -1.85 4.02
CA PHE A 38 6.47 -2.15 5.31
C PHE A 38 7.42 -1.77 6.44
N TYR A 39 6.90 -1.11 7.46
CA TYR A 39 7.67 -0.71 8.64
C TYR A 39 6.76 -0.60 9.87
N GLN A 40 7.34 -0.53 11.08
CA GLN A 40 6.60 -0.58 12.35
C GLN A 40 5.62 -1.76 12.38
N ASP A 41 4.36 -1.53 12.75
CA ASP A 41 3.35 -2.59 12.82
C ASP A 41 2.98 -3.15 11.44
N GLY A 42 3.35 -2.45 10.36
CA GLY A 42 3.09 -2.87 8.99
C GLY A 42 3.90 -4.09 8.54
N VAL A 43 4.88 -4.55 9.32
CA VAL A 43 5.66 -5.76 9.01
C VAL A 43 4.93 -7.06 9.32
N HIS A 44 3.80 -7.00 10.02
CA HIS A 44 2.97 -8.13 10.45
C HIS A 44 1.64 -8.20 9.70
#